data_AF-A0A368FKB2-F1
#
_entry.id   AF-A0A368FKB2-F1
#
_cell.length_a   1.000
_cell.length_b   1.000
_cell.length_c   1.000
_cell.angle_alpha   90.00
_cell.angle_beta   90.00
_cell.angle_gamma   90.00
#
_symmetry.space_group_name_H-M   'P 1'
#
loop_
_entity.id
_entity.type
_entity.pdbx_description
1 polymer ?
#
loop_
_entity_poly.entity_id
_entity_poly.type
_entity_poly.pdbx_seq_one_letter_code
_entity_poly.pdbx_strand_id
1 'polypeptide(L)'
;MFAKACVLVVLVAAALAQQPTHQAPSECQICEHLIAQARHHFNNHVTNKKDLEHELLKECEHLPPSEGPTAEQTCINLVNNNIDKIFSDIQAGDRDSQTCFDIGACDSVPTFQTRPPHSRPTRANRK
;
A
#
# COMPACT_ATOMS: atom_id res chain seq x y z
N MET A 1 -5.88 15.12 49.53
CA MET A 1 -5.22 15.62 48.29
C MET A 1 -4.62 14.49 47.44
N PHE A 2 -4.26 13.33 48.02
CA PHE A 2 -3.63 12.21 47.32
C PHE A 2 -4.54 11.41 46.36
N ALA A 3 -5.85 11.31 46.63
CA ALA A 3 -6.78 10.56 45.77
C ALA A 3 -6.95 11.17 44.36
N LYS A 4 -6.85 12.49 44.22
CA LYS A 4 -6.94 13.19 42.91
C LYS A 4 -5.70 12.95 42.04
N ALA A 5 -4.53 12.80 42.67
CA ALA A 5 -3.28 12.52 41.96
C ALA A 5 -3.27 11.10 41.39
N CYS A 6 -3.76 10.10 42.13
CA CYS A 6 -3.85 8.72 41.65
C CYS A 6 -4.79 8.57 40.44
N VAL A 7 -5.94 9.27 40.44
CA VAL A 7 -6.89 9.22 39.32
C VAL A 7 -6.31 9.84 38.05
N LEU A 8 -5.58 10.94 38.16
CA LEU A 8 -4.90 11.56 37.01
C LEU A 8 -3.81 10.67 36.42
N VAL A 9 -3.03 9.98 37.27
CA VAL A 9 -1.98 9.06 36.82
C VAL A 9 -2.56 7.85 36.08
N VAL A 10 -3.69 7.30 36.54
CA VAL A 10 -4.36 6.17 35.87
C VAL A 10 -4.97 6.57 34.52
N LEU A 11 -5.55 7.77 34.42
CA LEU A 11 -6.12 8.27 33.16
C LEU A 11 -5.04 8.55 32.10
N VAL A 12 -3.86 9.04 32.50
CA VAL A 12 -2.73 9.25 31.58
C VAL A 12 -2.13 7.92 31.12
N ALA A 13 -2.02 6.92 32.01
CA ALA A 13 -1.53 5.60 31.65
C ALA A 13 -2.46 4.88 30.65
N ALA A 14 -3.78 5.02 30.78
CA ALA A 14 -4.75 4.44 29.85
C ALA A 14 -4.68 5.06 28.44
N ALA A 15 -4.33 6.35 28.33
CA ALA A 15 -4.20 7.03 27.04
C ALA A 15 -2.94 6.63 26.26
N LEU A 16 -1.85 6.26 26.94
CA LEU A 16 -0.61 5.81 26.30
C LEU A 16 -0.68 4.37 25.78
N ALA A 17 -1.56 3.54 26.35
CA ALA A 17 -1.76 2.15 25.93
C ALA A 17 -2.56 1.97 24.63
N GLN A 18 -3.11 3.05 24.08
CA GLN A 18 -4.00 3.02 22.91
C GLN A 18 -3.36 3.59 21.64
N GLN A 19 -2.04 3.84 21.62
CA GLN A 19 -1.40 4.29 20.39
C GLN A 19 -1.58 3.21 19.31
N PRO A 20 -2.20 3.54 18.16
CA PRO A 20 -2.31 2.60 17.06
C PRO A 20 -0.90 2.20 16.64
N THR A 21 -0.56 0.92 16.77
CA THR A 21 0.67 0.38 16.19
C THR A 21 0.52 0.47 14.69
N HIS A 22 1.16 1.45 14.06
CA HIS A 22 1.27 1.52 12.61
C HIS A 22 2.14 0.34 12.18
N GLN A 23 1.51 -0.75 11.75
CA GLN A 23 2.23 -1.88 11.19
C GLN A 23 2.77 -1.45 9.82
N ALA A 24 4.04 -1.74 9.55
CA ALA A 24 4.60 -1.54 8.22
C ALA A 24 3.75 -2.31 7.19
N PRO A 25 3.53 -1.77 5.99
CA PRO A 25 2.76 -2.45 4.96
C PRO A 25 3.44 -3.75 4.56
N SER A 26 2.63 -4.75 4.23
CA SER A 26 3.09 -5.99 3.63
C SER A 26 3.57 -5.77 2.19
N GLU A 27 4.42 -6.66 1.69
CA GLU A 27 4.87 -6.67 0.30
C GLU A 27 3.70 -6.69 -0.70
N CYS A 28 2.63 -7.44 -0.38
CA CYS A 28 1.41 -7.46 -1.17
C CYS A 28 0.74 -6.07 -1.26
N GLN A 29 0.64 -5.35 -0.13
CA GLN A 29 0.06 -4.00 -0.11
C GLN A 29 0.91 -2.98 -0.88
N ILE A 30 2.23 -3.08 -0.76
CA ILE A 30 3.17 -2.26 -1.53
C ILE A 30 2.96 -2.53 -3.02
N CYS A 31 2.90 -3.80 -3.43
CA CYS A 31 2.66 -4.18 -4.80
C CYS A 31 1.33 -3.63 -5.35
N GLU A 32 0.21 -3.89 -4.66
CA GLU A 32 -1.11 -3.45 -5.14
C GLU A 32 -1.17 -1.93 -5.32
N HIS A 33 -0.56 -1.18 -4.40
CA HIS A 33 -0.46 0.27 -4.50
C HIS A 33 0.37 0.70 -5.72
N LEU A 34 1.56 0.13 -5.91
CA LEU A 34 2.43 0.46 -7.05
C LEU A 34 1.76 0.21 -8.40
N ILE A 35 1.15 -0.98 -8.57
CA ILE A 35 0.51 -1.33 -9.83
C ILE A 35 -0.70 -0.42 -10.09
N ALA A 36 -1.48 -0.10 -9.05
CA ALA A 36 -2.58 0.85 -9.18
C ALA A 36 -2.10 2.25 -9.60
N GLN A 37 -1.00 2.74 -9.03
CA GLN A 37 -0.41 4.04 -9.40
C GLN A 37 0.11 4.05 -10.83
N ALA A 38 0.84 3.01 -11.25
CA ALA A 38 1.29 2.89 -12.63
C ALA A 38 0.10 2.86 -13.60
N ARG A 39 -0.94 2.08 -13.32
CA ARG A 39 -2.15 2.05 -14.16
C ARG A 39 -2.85 3.41 -14.22
N HIS A 40 -2.87 4.14 -13.11
CA HIS A 40 -3.40 5.50 -13.08
C HIS A 40 -2.56 6.45 -13.94
N HIS A 41 -1.23 6.45 -13.77
CA HIS A 41 -0.30 7.30 -14.51
C HIS A 41 -0.39 7.07 -16.01
N PHE A 42 -0.35 5.81 -16.45
CA PHE A 42 -0.37 5.45 -17.87
C PHE A 42 -1.78 5.28 -18.44
N ASN A 43 -2.82 5.53 -17.64
CA ASN A 43 -4.22 5.28 -18.02
C ASN A 43 -4.42 3.85 -18.59
N ASN A 44 -3.82 2.84 -17.96
CA ASN A 44 -3.78 1.43 -18.40
C ASN A 44 -3.11 1.18 -19.78
N HIS A 45 -2.41 2.15 -20.35
CA HIS A 45 -1.81 2.07 -21.67
C HIS A 45 -0.30 2.31 -21.63
N VAL A 46 0.43 1.29 -21.19
CA VAL A 46 1.89 1.35 -21.14
C VAL A 46 2.51 0.86 -22.45
N THR A 47 3.39 1.66 -23.04
CA THR A 47 4.02 1.39 -24.34
C THR A 47 5.52 1.18 -24.24
N ASN A 48 6.15 1.71 -23.19
CA ASN A 48 7.58 1.64 -22.96
C ASN A 48 7.87 1.08 -21.57
N LYS A 49 8.59 -0.04 -21.52
CA LYS A 49 8.97 -0.72 -20.28
C LYS A 49 9.87 0.12 -19.39
N LYS A 50 10.80 0.88 -19.97
CA LYS A 50 11.71 1.74 -19.19
C LYS A 50 10.98 2.89 -18.53
N ASP A 51 9.96 3.44 -19.20
CA ASP A 51 9.14 4.52 -18.63
C ASP A 51 8.31 3.99 -17.46
N LEU A 52 7.77 2.77 -17.58
CA LEU A 52 7.10 2.08 -16.49
C LEU A 52 8.02 1.83 -15.30
N GLU A 53 9.20 1.27 -15.55
CA GLU A 53 10.21 0.99 -14.52
C GLU A 53 10.58 2.26 -13.76
N HIS A 54 10.86 3.34 -14.48
CA HIS A 54 11.19 4.63 -13.90
C HIS A 54 10.06 5.19 -13.03
N GLU A 55 8.81 5.12 -13.49
CA GLU A 55 7.67 5.62 -12.71
C GLU A 55 7.43 4.77 -11.44
N LEU A 56 7.58 3.44 -11.54
CA LEU A 56 7.44 2.55 -10.39
C LEU A 56 8.54 2.79 -9.35
N LEU A 57 9.79 2.92 -9.78
CA LEU A 57 10.92 3.24 -8.89
C LEU A 57 10.74 4.60 -8.23
N LYS A 58 10.24 5.59 -8.98
CA LYS A 58 9.89 6.90 -8.42
C LYS A 58 8.80 6.77 -7.35
N GLU A 59 7.76 5.97 -7.55
CA GLU A 59 6.74 5.76 -6.52
C GLU A 59 7.33 5.07 -5.27
N CYS A 60 8.30 4.18 -5.43
CA CYS A 60 9.03 3.60 -4.29
C CYS A 60 9.72 4.64 -3.41
N GLU A 61 10.32 5.68 -4.01
CA GLU A 61 10.96 6.78 -3.29
C GLU A 61 9.96 7.68 -2.55
N HIS A 62 8.68 7.64 -2.92
CA HIS A 62 7.61 8.44 -2.31
C HIS A 62 6.84 7.69 -1.20
N LEU A 63 7.27 6.48 -0.84
CA LEU A 63 6.66 5.75 0.27
C LEU A 63 6.77 6.55 1.58
N PRO A 64 5.71 6.59 2.41
CA PRO A 64 5.73 7.32 3.67
C PRO A 64 6.90 6.88 4.58
N PRO A 65 7.66 7.81 5.18
CA PRO A 65 8.76 7.46 6.09
C PRO A 65 8.32 6.61 7.29
N SER A 66 7.03 6.65 7.64
CA SER A 66 6.42 5.82 8.69
C SER A 66 6.43 4.32 8.38
N GLU A 67 6.65 3.92 7.13
CA GLU A 67 6.72 2.52 6.71
C GLU A 67 8.11 1.91 6.95
N GLY A 68 9.10 2.75 7.26
CA GLY A 68 10.47 2.37 7.59
C GLY A 68 11.36 2.16 6.35
N PRO A 69 12.70 2.22 6.50
CA PRO A 69 13.66 2.14 5.39
C PRO A 69 13.63 0.78 4.67
N THR A 70 13.05 -0.25 5.29
CA THR A 70 12.87 -1.57 4.67
C THR A 70 11.79 -1.56 3.59
N ALA A 71 10.78 -0.70 3.69
CA ALA A 71 9.68 -0.64 2.72
C ALA A 71 10.14 -0.15 1.35
N GLU A 72 10.91 0.94 1.29
CA GLU A 72 11.50 1.46 0.05
C GLU A 72 12.36 0.41 -0.65
N GLN A 73 13.30 -0.23 0.07
CA GLN A 73 14.15 -1.25 -0.53
C GLN A 73 13.35 -2.47 -1.00
N THR A 74 12.31 -2.86 -0.26
CA THR A 74 11.40 -3.95 -0.65
C THR A 74 10.68 -3.61 -1.95
N CYS A 75 10.17 -2.37 -2.06
CA CYS A 75 9.54 -1.83 -3.25
C CYS A 75 10.48 -1.85 -4.46
N ILE A 76 11.70 -1.32 -4.31
CA ILE A 76 12.72 -1.28 -5.37
C ILE A 76 13.05 -2.70 -5.85
N ASN A 77 13.24 -3.65 -4.92
CA ASN A 77 13.52 -5.04 -5.25
C ASN A 77 12.36 -5.69 -6.02
N LEU A 78 11.12 -5.42 -5.59
CA LEU A 78 9.92 -5.93 -6.24
C LEU A 78 9.83 -5.45 -7.69
N VAL A 79 10.11 -4.17 -7.95
CA VAL A 79 10.12 -3.60 -9.31
C VAL A 79 11.23 -4.21 -10.15
N ASN A 80 12.48 -4.14 -9.67
CA ASN A 80 13.65 -4.59 -10.44
C ASN A 80 13.58 -6.07 -10.81
N ASN A 81 13.07 -6.91 -9.92
CA ASN A 81 13.00 -8.36 -10.14
C ASN A 81 11.85 -8.77 -11.06
N ASN A 82 10.81 -7.93 -11.20
CA ASN A 82 9.55 -8.34 -11.82
C ASN A 82 9.07 -7.42 -12.96
N ILE A 83 9.85 -6.42 -13.37
CA ILE A 83 9.44 -5.40 -14.36
C ILE A 83 8.93 -6.01 -15.67
N ASP A 84 9.52 -7.11 -16.13
CA ASP A 84 9.08 -7.80 -17.35
C ASP A 84 7.66 -8.35 -17.22
N LYS A 85 7.35 -8.97 -16.08
CA LYS A 85 6.02 -9.52 -15.81
C LYS A 85 5.01 -8.40 -15.58
N ILE A 86 5.37 -7.40 -14.77
CA ILE A 86 4.52 -6.23 -14.51
C ILE A 86 4.14 -5.52 -15.81
N PHE A 87 5.11 -5.30 -16.71
CA PHE A 87 4.84 -4.69 -18.01
C PHE A 87 3.87 -5.53 -18.85
N SER A 88 4.11 -6.85 -18.94
CA SER A 88 3.25 -7.78 -19.67
C SER A 88 1.81 -7.78 -19.15
N ASP A 89 1.63 -7.85 -17.84
CA ASP A 89 0.30 -7.94 -17.21
C ASP A 89 -0.48 -6.63 -17.32
N ILE A 90 0.21 -5.49 -17.26
CA ILE A 90 -0.42 -4.19 -17.54
C ILE A 90 -0.91 -4.13 -18.99
N GLN A 91 -0.09 -4.58 -19.96
CA GLN A 91 -0.48 -4.64 -21.37
C GLN A 91 -1.63 -5.62 -21.63
N ALA A 92 -1.66 -6.74 -20.91
CA ALA A 92 -2.74 -7.73 -20.99
C ALA A 92 -4.06 -7.23 -20.38
N GLY A 93 -4.01 -6.16 -19.58
CA GLY A 93 -5.18 -5.63 -18.87
C GLY A 93 -5.54 -6.42 -17.62
N ASP A 94 -4.57 -7.14 -17.03
CA ASP A 94 -4.78 -7.87 -15.78
C ASP A 94 -5.10 -6.91 -14.62
N ARG A 95 -5.61 -7.46 -13.52
CA ARG A 95 -5.90 -6.67 -12.31
C ARG A 95 -4.65 -6.58 -11.43
N ASP A 96 -4.55 -5.52 -10.63
CA ASP A 96 -3.42 -5.28 -9.71
C ASP A 96 -3.12 -6.50 -8.84
N SER A 97 -4.16 -7.08 -8.25
CA SER A 97 -4.09 -8.30 -7.44
C SER A 97 -3.62 -9.52 -8.22
N GLN A 98 -3.97 -9.65 -9.50
CA GLN A 98 -3.49 -10.74 -10.34
C GLN A 98 -2.00 -10.55 -10.62
N THR A 99 -1.58 -9.35 -11.03
CA THR A 99 -0.17 -9.01 -11.23
C THR A 99 0.66 -9.26 -9.97
N CYS A 100 0.17 -8.85 -8.80
CA CYS A 100 0.87 -9.03 -7.54
C CYS A 100 0.93 -10.48 -7.05
N PHE A 101 -0.09 -11.29 -7.35
CA PHE A 101 -0.03 -12.73 -7.15
C PHE A 101 0.98 -13.40 -8.09
N ASP A 102 0.94 -13.01 -9.36
CA ASP A 102 1.75 -13.59 -10.44
C ASP A 102 3.26 -13.39 -10.24
N ILE A 103 3.66 -12.33 -9.54
CA ILE A 103 5.06 -12.05 -9.19
C ILE A 103 5.44 -12.56 -7.78
N GLY A 104 4.52 -13.21 -7.08
CA GLY A 104 4.74 -13.79 -5.75
C GLY A 104 4.70 -12.80 -4.58
N ALA A 105 4.27 -11.56 -4.79
CA ALA A 105 4.13 -10.56 -3.73
C ALA A 105 2.89 -10.80 -2.84
N CYS A 106 1.86 -11.47 -3.39
CA CYS A 106 0.65 -11.86 -2.69
C CYS A 106 0.45 -13.38 -2.76
N ASP A 107 0.07 -14.00 -1.63
CA ASP A 107 -0.20 -15.46 -1.55
C ASP A 107 -1.52 -15.88 -2.22
N SER A 108 -2.40 -14.92 -2.50
CA SER A 108 -3.68 -15.17 -3.15
C SER A 108 -4.15 -13.93 -3.90
N VAL A 109 -4.99 -14.13 -4.91
CA VAL A 109 -5.72 -13.05 -5.59
C VAL A 109 -6.96 -12.72 -4.74
N PRO A 110 -7.07 -11.54 -4.10
CA PRO A 110 -8.28 -11.15 -3.40
C PRO A 110 -9.48 -11.19 -4.36
N THR A 111 -10.51 -11.96 -3.99
CA THR A 111 -11.71 -12.14 -4.83
C THR A 111 -12.56 -10.87 -4.96
N PHE A 112 -12.22 -9.79 -4.24
CA PHE A 112 -12.87 -8.49 -4.31
C PHE A 112 -11.81 -7.39 -4.41
N GLN A 113 -12.06 -6.37 -5.25
CA GLN A 113 -11.20 -5.18 -5.37
C GLN A 113 -10.95 -4.56 -3.99
N THR A 114 -9.75 -4.73 -3.45
CA THR A 114 -9.25 -4.08 -2.24
C THR A 114 -8.88 -2.64 -2.56
N ARG A 115 -9.85 -1.82 -2.96
CA ARG A 115 -9.71 -0.38 -2.70
C ARG A 115 -9.67 -0.23 -1.16
N PRO A 116 -8.64 0.40 -0.58
CA PRO A 116 -8.61 0.67 0.85
C PRO A 116 -9.90 1.38 1.29
N PRO A 117 -10.50 1.06 2.45
CA PRO A 117 -11.70 1.72 2.96
C PRO A 117 -11.36 3.11 3.51
N HIS A 118 -10.82 4.00 2.69
CA HIS A 118 -10.51 5.38 3.05
C HIS A 118 -11.22 6.42 2.16
N SER A 119 -12.29 6.06 1.46
CA SER A 119 -13.27 7.05 0.93
C SER A 119 -14.47 6.41 0.21
N ARG A 120 -15.20 5.50 0.85
CA ARG A 120 -16.62 5.32 0.47
C ARG A 120 -17.47 5.99 1.54
N PRO A 121 -17.98 7.22 1.31
CA PRO A 121 -19.07 7.73 2.13
C PRO A 121 -20.18 6.68 2.08
N THR A 122 -20.48 6.09 3.24
CA THR A 122 -21.57 5.15 3.37
C THR A 122 -22.83 5.84 2.85
N ARG A 123 -23.62 5.15 2.02
CA ARG A 123 -24.92 5.60 1.46
C ARG A 123 -25.98 5.91 2.54
N ALA A 124 -25.57 6.00 3.80
CA ALA A 124 -26.39 6.35 4.96
C ALA A 124 -26.46 7.87 5.22
N ASN A 125 -25.68 8.70 4.50
CA ASN A 125 -25.63 10.16 4.75
C ASN A 125 -26.16 11.02 3.60
N ARG A 126 -27.06 10.48 2.77
CA ARG A 126 -27.89 11.28 1.85
C ARG A 126 -29.21 11.56 2.56
N LYS A 127 -29.23 12.62 3.36
CA LYS A 127 -30.44 13.21 3.92
C LYS A 127 -30.85 14.41 3.08
#